data_AF-A0A9E2R016-F1
#
_entry.id   AF-A0A9E2R016-F1
#
_cell.length_a   1.000
_cell.length_b   1.000
_cell.length_c   1.000
_cell.angle_alpha   90.00
_cell.angle_beta   90.00
_cell.angle_gamma   90.00
#
_symmetry.space_group_name_H-M   'P 1'
#
loop_
_entity.id
_entity.type
_entity.pdbx_description
1 polymer ?
#
loop_
_entity_poly.entity_id
_entity_poly.type
_entity_poly.pdbx_seq_one_letter_code
_entity_poly.pdbx_strand_id
1 'polypeptide(L)'
;MSNNEQGSQTPTSDLVGALTTPLTPPPAPLAGQAEQLTEYEQSLPYRYERTYNREEAEFVEHRMPMIRIVGEGTLPRTDEDILNFIRQQKEMQNWFTMDYWRKKGKPEEQVELNVDGQNISVFNYCKKTPLTEEHIAQLERVYGRLAQHFPEALRNIRYFLINNVQTPSLLGDPERYPTNGSAMARLQAFQLFPRGTGLMPHRIQAASNFEGTVAHETTHLIQEKFDKPWSERYRWEQCMNFPDEWEMRDSPDGTRKVFYNKSTGEMAPQFEFPLQPEECVTEYAKLNMHEDICESMVAYLCDPDRLRLVSPGKYEILERLDQKRESVTVASEVVPKEQVNIPRPEPTTIKYYIVEPEEEAA
;
A
#
# COMPACT_ATOMS: atom_id res chain seq x y z
N MET A 1 52.26 28.42 -24.82
CA MET A 1 51.13 29.30 -24.47
C MET A 1 50.00 28.38 -24.06
N SER A 2 49.81 28.29 -22.75
CA SER A 2 48.77 27.50 -22.07
C SER A 2 47.40 28.13 -22.27
N ASN A 3 46.36 27.28 -22.29
CA ASN A 3 44.96 27.54 -21.89
C ASN A 3 44.10 26.44 -22.53
N ASN A 4 43.07 25.88 -21.92
CA ASN A 4 42.64 25.77 -20.53
C ASN A 4 41.51 24.73 -20.64
N GLU A 5 41.59 23.63 -19.89
CA GLU A 5 40.54 22.62 -19.82
C GLU A 5 39.33 23.22 -19.10
N GLN A 6 38.14 23.16 -19.69
CA GLN A 6 36.88 23.41 -18.99
C GLN A 6 36.04 22.14 -19.03
N GLY A 7 35.96 21.52 -17.84
CA GLY A 7 35.16 20.35 -17.57
C GLY A 7 33.67 20.65 -17.64
N SER A 8 32.96 19.76 -18.34
CA SER A 8 31.51 19.63 -18.29
C SER A 8 31.12 19.02 -16.95
N GLN A 9 30.44 19.79 -16.09
CA GLN A 9 29.77 19.28 -14.91
C GLN A 9 28.35 18.87 -15.29
N THR A 10 28.08 17.58 -15.22
CA THR A 10 26.73 17.00 -15.15
C THR A 10 26.08 17.36 -13.81
N PRO A 11 24.83 17.84 -13.77
CA PRO A 11 24.10 17.95 -12.52
C PRO A 11 23.62 16.55 -12.08
N THR A 12 24.12 16.11 -10.93
CA THR A 12 23.59 14.96 -10.18
C THR A 12 22.21 15.31 -9.61
N SER A 13 21.18 14.72 -10.21
CA SER A 13 19.79 14.73 -9.74
C SER A 13 19.63 13.70 -8.61
N ASP A 14 20.13 14.03 -7.42
CA ASP A 14 19.71 13.39 -6.18
C ASP A 14 18.57 14.20 -5.58
N LEU A 15 17.36 13.65 -5.62
CA LEU A 15 16.19 13.88 -4.73
C LEU A 15 14.92 13.37 -5.43
N VAL A 16 14.79 12.04 -5.56
CA VAL A 16 13.47 11.41 -5.68
C VAL A 16 13.15 10.87 -4.29
N GLY A 17 12.57 11.74 -3.47
CA GLY A 17 11.95 11.32 -2.22
C GLY A 17 10.70 10.53 -2.56
N ALA A 18 10.74 9.22 -2.34
CA ALA A 18 9.54 8.40 -2.32
C ALA A 18 8.59 9.00 -1.27
N LEU A 19 7.54 9.68 -1.73
CA LEU A 19 6.43 10.13 -0.91
C LEU A 19 5.72 8.88 -0.39
N THR A 20 6.21 8.35 0.71
CA THR A 20 5.48 7.36 1.49
C THR A 20 4.32 8.13 2.09
N THR A 21 3.13 8.02 1.50
CA THR A 21 1.90 8.51 2.13
C THR A 21 1.87 8.05 3.59
N PRO A 22 1.72 8.95 4.57
CA PRO A 22 1.56 8.53 5.95
C PRO A 22 0.35 7.61 6.03
N LEU A 23 0.56 6.42 6.62
CA LEU A 23 -0.53 5.52 7.00
C LEU A 23 -1.50 6.35 7.83
N THR A 24 -2.62 6.74 7.23
CA THR A 24 -3.64 7.49 7.96
C THR A 24 -4.23 6.50 8.95
N PRO A 25 -4.15 6.74 10.27
CA PRO A 25 -4.76 5.82 11.23
C PRO A 25 -6.26 5.76 10.92
N PRO A 26 -6.87 4.57 10.86
CA PRO A 26 -8.29 4.44 10.58
C PRO A 26 -9.11 5.17 11.66
N PRO A 27 -10.33 5.63 11.32
CA PRO A 27 -11.21 6.27 12.29
C PRO A 27 -11.47 5.35 13.49
N ALA A 28 -11.58 5.96 14.68
CA ALA A 28 -11.84 5.24 15.92
C ALA A 28 -13.10 4.36 15.79
N PRO A 29 -13.08 3.12 16.31
CA PRO A 29 -14.24 2.24 16.23
C PRO A 29 -15.44 2.85 16.98
N LEU A 30 -16.63 2.72 16.37
CA LEU A 30 -17.90 3.07 17.00
C LEU A 30 -18.10 2.21 18.26
N ALA A 31 -18.39 2.86 19.38
CA ALA A 31 -18.62 2.20 20.66
C ALA A 31 -19.87 1.31 20.61
N GLY A 32 -19.67 0.00 20.62
CA GLY A 32 -20.77 -0.96 20.76
C GLY A 32 -20.31 -2.39 20.54
N GLN A 33 -20.27 -3.16 21.63
CA GLN A 33 -19.99 -4.61 21.72
C GLN A 33 -18.51 -5.00 21.71
N ALA A 34 -17.82 -4.72 22.82
CA ALA A 34 -16.63 -5.48 23.21
C ALA A 34 -17.08 -6.65 24.10
N GLU A 35 -17.14 -7.86 23.54
CA GLU A 35 -16.99 -9.06 24.35
C GLU A 35 -15.63 -8.97 25.06
N GLN A 36 -15.54 -9.46 26.30
CA GLN A 36 -14.33 -9.38 27.12
C GLN A 36 -13.19 -10.16 26.47
N LEU A 37 -12.45 -9.49 25.59
CA LEU A 37 -11.13 -9.93 25.15
C LEU A 37 -10.26 -10.07 26.40
N THR A 38 -9.56 -11.20 26.50
CA THR A 38 -8.63 -11.45 27.59
C THR A 38 -7.55 -10.37 27.60
N GLU A 39 -6.98 -10.06 28.77
CA GLU A 39 -5.93 -9.03 28.93
C GLU A 39 -4.70 -9.30 28.04
N TYR A 40 -4.48 -10.56 27.67
CA TYR A 40 -3.47 -11.03 26.71
C TYR A 40 -3.75 -10.58 25.26
N GLU A 41 -5.01 -10.34 24.88
CA GLU A 41 -5.40 -9.89 23.54
C GLU A 41 -5.22 -8.38 23.33
N GLN A 42 -4.97 -7.60 24.40
CA GLN A 42 -4.82 -6.14 24.30
C GLN A 42 -3.36 -5.66 24.26
N SER A 43 -2.43 -6.38 24.89
CA SER A 43 -1.00 -6.07 24.88
C SER A 43 -0.23 -7.03 23.98
N LEU A 44 0.69 -6.52 23.17
CA LEU A 44 1.55 -7.37 22.34
C LEU A 44 2.43 -8.26 23.23
N PRO A 45 2.66 -9.53 22.86
CA PRO A 45 3.50 -10.45 23.63
C PRO A 45 5.00 -10.16 23.47
N TYR A 46 5.37 -8.91 23.14
CA TYR A 46 6.76 -8.53 22.97
C TYR A 46 7.42 -8.23 24.31
N ARG A 47 8.55 -8.87 24.56
CA ARG A 47 9.50 -8.50 25.60
C ARG A 47 10.64 -7.71 24.94
N TYR A 48 10.94 -6.53 25.45
CA TYR A 48 12.04 -5.70 24.96
C TYR A 48 13.23 -5.82 25.88
N GLU A 49 14.41 -6.07 25.32
CA GLU A 49 15.64 -6.28 26.07
C GLU A 49 16.75 -5.40 25.51
N ARG A 50 17.29 -4.49 26.34
CA ARG A 50 18.47 -3.71 25.97
C ARG A 50 19.68 -4.65 25.93
N THR A 51 20.36 -4.71 24.79
CA THR A 51 21.65 -5.42 24.64
C THR A 51 22.80 -4.41 24.58
N TYR A 52 23.99 -4.86 25.01
CA TYR A 52 25.25 -4.12 24.86
C TYR A 52 26.06 -4.61 23.65
N ASN A 53 25.59 -5.65 22.95
CA ASN A 53 26.17 -6.10 21.71
C ASN A 53 25.33 -5.55 20.54
N ARG A 54 25.89 -4.59 19.81
CA ARG A 54 25.23 -3.97 18.66
C ARG A 54 24.85 -4.99 17.58
N GLU A 55 25.62 -6.06 17.41
CA GLU A 55 25.38 -7.08 16.38
C GLU A 55 24.19 -8.00 16.71
N GLU A 56 23.79 -8.08 17.98
CA GLU A 56 22.64 -8.86 18.43
C GLU A 56 21.32 -8.08 18.40
N ALA A 57 21.38 -6.76 18.17
CA ALA A 57 20.22 -5.90 18.25
C ALA A 57 19.43 -5.92 16.94
N GLU A 58 18.10 -6.07 17.06
CA GLU A 58 17.18 -5.84 15.94
C GLU A 58 17.01 -4.34 15.67
N PHE A 59 17.02 -3.54 16.73
CA PHE A 59 16.92 -2.07 16.64
C PHE A 59 18.17 -1.42 17.21
N VAL A 60 18.74 -0.49 16.46
CA VAL A 60 19.86 0.35 16.89
C VAL A 60 19.40 1.79 16.87
N GLU A 61 19.21 2.37 18.05
CA GLU A 61 18.71 3.73 18.20
C GLU A 61 19.76 4.64 18.77
N HIS A 62 19.85 5.86 18.27
CA HIS A 62 20.79 6.85 18.76
C HIS A 62 20.13 7.74 19.79
N ARG A 63 20.82 7.96 20.92
CA ARG A 63 20.46 9.00 21.88
C ARG A 63 20.91 10.36 21.34
N MET A 64 20.33 10.79 20.23
CA MET A 64 20.60 12.11 19.67
C MET A 64 19.84 13.19 20.46
N PRO A 65 20.44 14.36 20.67
CA PRO A 65 19.69 15.57 21.00
C PRO A 65 18.79 15.95 19.81
N MET A 66 17.50 16.18 20.04
CA MET A 66 16.61 16.62 18.96
C MET A 66 16.93 18.07 18.60
N ILE A 67 17.50 18.34 17.43
CA ILE A 67 17.67 19.73 16.98
C ILE A 67 16.28 20.33 16.74
N ARG A 68 15.76 21.09 17.70
CA ARG A 68 14.64 21.99 17.43
C ARG A 68 15.21 23.20 16.71
N ILE A 69 14.63 23.47 15.54
CA ILE A 69 14.84 24.73 14.83
C ILE A 69 14.39 25.82 15.83
N VAL A 70 15.34 26.67 16.25
CA VAL A 70 15.21 27.79 17.21
C VAL A 70 15.50 27.50 18.70
N GLY A 71 16.75 27.75 19.10
CA GLY A 71 17.11 28.49 20.33
C GLY A 71 17.03 27.81 21.70
N GLU A 72 16.30 26.71 21.86
CA GLU A 72 16.23 25.98 23.14
C GLU A 72 17.02 24.68 23.06
N GLY A 73 18.04 24.54 23.91
CA GLY A 73 18.78 23.28 24.05
C GLY A 73 17.81 22.17 24.45
N THR A 74 17.74 21.11 23.64
CA THR A 74 16.86 19.98 23.91
C THR A 74 17.61 18.92 24.70
N LEU A 75 16.87 18.25 25.58
CA LEU A 75 17.39 17.09 26.29
C LEU A 75 17.51 15.90 25.31
N PRO A 76 18.56 15.08 25.43
CA PRO A 76 18.65 13.82 24.71
C PRO A 76 17.44 12.92 25.02
N ARG A 77 17.05 12.06 24.06
CA ARG A 77 15.96 11.09 24.27
C ARG A 77 16.23 10.23 25.50
N THR A 78 15.22 10.00 26.33
CA THR A 78 15.34 9.07 27.45
C THR A 78 15.31 7.61 26.93
N ASP A 79 15.73 6.65 27.77
CA ASP A 79 15.59 5.22 27.43
C ASP A 79 14.13 4.85 27.16
N GLU A 80 13.20 5.45 27.89
CA GLU A 80 11.77 5.23 27.72
C GLU A 80 11.26 5.81 26.38
N ASP A 81 11.74 6.99 25.96
CA ASP A 81 11.41 7.56 24.66
C ASP A 81 11.93 6.70 23.50
N ILE A 82 13.12 6.13 23.66
CA ILE A 82 13.72 5.21 22.69
C ILE A 82 12.92 3.91 22.65
N LEU A 83 12.62 3.32 23.81
CA LEU A 83 11.85 2.10 23.91
C LEU A 83 10.44 2.25 23.33
N ASN A 84 9.76 3.37 23.59
CA ASN A 84 8.43 3.62 23.03
C ASN A 84 8.44 3.80 21.52
N PHE A 85 9.48 4.40 20.96
CA PHE A 85 9.66 4.43 19.50
C PHE A 85 9.90 3.05 18.92
N ILE A 86 10.78 2.25 19.53
CA ILE A 86 11.05 0.87 19.09
C ILE A 86 9.77 0.04 19.15
N ARG A 87 8.98 0.18 20.22
CA ARG A 87 7.65 -0.44 20.33
C ARG A 87 6.80 -0.09 19.12
N GLN A 88 6.58 1.21 18.87
CA GLN A 88 5.77 1.67 17.73
C GLN A 88 6.27 1.13 16.38
N GLN A 89 7.57 1.18 16.13
CA GLN A 89 8.16 0.63 14.91
C GLN A 89 7.87 -0.87 14.78
N LYS A 90 8.06 -1.64 15.87
CA LYS A 90 7.78 -3.08 15.88
C LYS A 90 6.32 -3.40 15.65
N GLU A 91 5.39 -2.65 16.27
CA GLU A 91 3.95 -2.87 16.07
C GLU A 91 3.53 -2.61 14.61
N MET A 92 4.24 -1.73 13.91
CA MET A 92 3.98 -1.36 12.52
C MET A 92 4.61 -2.29 11.48
N GLN A 93 5.43 -3.28 11.88
CA GLN A 93 6.05 -4.22 10.94
C GLN A 93 5.06 -5.29 10.41
N ASN A 94 4.01 -5.60 11.17
CA ASN A 94 3.02 -6.59 10.79
C ASN A 94 1.60 -6.04 11.00
N TRP A 95 0.68 -6.37 10.10
CA TRP A 95 -0.70 -5.88 10.20
C TRP A 95 -1.39 -6.37 11.49
N PHE A 96 -1.17 -7.64 11.86
CA PHE A 96 -1.81 -8.27 13.02
C PHE A 96 -1.26 -7.77 14.36
N THR A 97 -0.13 -7.07 14.35
CA THR A 97 0.40 -6.40 15.54
C THR A 97 -0.11 -4.97 15.66
N MET A 98 -0.83 -4.44 14.68
CA MET A 98 -1.38 -3.09 14.78
C MET A 98 -2.59 -3.06 15.70
N ASP A 99 -2.62 -2.06 16.59
CA ASP A 99 -3.70 -1.78 17.55
C ASP A 99 -5.12 -1.95 16.97
N TYR A 100 -5.34 -1.44 15.76
CA TYR A 100 -6.62 -1.52 15.05
C TYR A 100 -7.07 -2.96 14.81
N TRP A 101 -6.18 -3.82 14.26
CA TRP A 101 -6.51 -5.21 13.95
C TRP A 101 -6.59 -6.07 15.20
N ARG A 102 -5.76 -5.82 16.22
CA ARG A 102 -5.86 -6.52 17.52
C ARG A 102 -7.21 -6.26 18.19
N LYS A 103 -7.65 -5.00 18.24
CA LYS A 103 -8.92 -4.59 18.83
C LYS A 103 -10.14 -5.15 18.10
N LYS A 104 -10.01 -5.51 16.81
CA LYS A 104 -11.07 -6.20 16.06
C LYS A 104 -11.27 -7.65 16.48
N GLY A 105 -10.28 -8.27 17.14
CA GLY A 105 -10.31 -9.67 17.50
C GLY A 105 -10.09 -10.59 16.29
N LYS A 106 -10.71 -11.77 16.32
CA LYS A 106 -10.52 -12.81 15.30
C LYS A 106 -11.31 -12.51 14.02
N PRO A 107 -10.77 -12.86 12.84
CA PRO A 107 -11.53 -12.84 11.60
C PRO A 107 -12.67 -13.87 11.64
N GLU A 108 -13.71 -13.62 10.88
CA GLU A 108 -14.90 -14.48 10.80
C GLU A 108 -14.65 -15.69 9.89
N GLU A 109 -13.81 -15.51 8.86
CA GLU A 109 -13.45 -16.55 7.90
C GLU A 109 -11.99 -16.40 7.49
N GLN A 110 -11.39 -17.51 7.08
CA GLN A 110 -10.04 -17.56 6.53
C GLN A 110 -10.03 -18.50 5.32
N VAL A 111 -9.35 -18.07 4.26
CA VAL A 111 -9.08 -18.88 3.08
C VAL A 111 -7.57 -18.90 2.86
N GLU A 112 -6.98 -20.07 2.74
CA GLU A 112 -5.59 -20.21 2.33
C GLU A 112 -5.54 -20.42 0.83
N LEU A 113 -4.73 -19.62 0.14
CA LEU A 113 -4.45 -19.77 -1.27
C LEU A 113 -3.00 -20.24 -1.44
N ASN A 114 -2.80 -21.37 -2.13
CA ASN A 114 -1.49 -21.84 -2.55
C ASN A 114 -1.32 -21.56 -4.05
N VAL A 115 -0.31 -20.76 -4.40
CA VAL A 115 0.02 -20.39 -5.78
C VAL A 115 1.47 -20.75 -6.05
N ASP A 116 1.71 -21.79 -6.86
CA ASP A 116 3.06 -22.34 -7.11
C ASP A 116 3.87 -22.58 -5.81
N GLY A 117 3.21 -23.10 -4.78
CA GLY A 117 3.84 -23.37 -3.48
C GLY A 117 3.94 -22.16 -2.54
N GLN A 118 3.61 -20.95 -2.99
CA GLN A 118 3.52 -19.76 -2.14
C GLN A 118 2.15 -19.70 -1.49
N ASN A 119 2.11 -19.58 -0.16
CA ASN A 119 0.87 -19.42 0.60
C ASN A 119 0.52 -17.93 0.78
N ILE A 120 -0.74 -17.61 0.56
CA ILE A 120 -1.36 -16.31 0.80
C ILE A 120 -2.60 -16.55 1.67
N SER A 121 -2.62 -15.95 2.85
CA SER A 121 -3.73 -16.09 3.79
C SER A 121 -4.72 -14.93 3.60
N VAL A 122 -5.97 -15.27 3.31
CA VAL A 122 -7.07 -14.32 3.17
C VAL A 122 -7.87 -14.31 4.47
N PHE A 123 -8.00 -13.15 5.12
CA PHE A 123 -8.73 -12.99 6.39
C PHE A 123 -9.95 -12.10 6.19
N ASN A 124 -11.15 -12.67 6.37
CA ASN A 124 -12.39 -11.93 6.24
C ASN A 124 -12.99 -11.54 7.60
N TYR A 125 -13.07 -10.24 7.87
CA TYR A 125 -13.71 -9.71 9.09
C TYR A 125 -15.20 -9.36 8.88
N CYS A 126 -15.74 -9.50 7.66
CA CYS A 126 -17.10 -9.13 7.32
C CYS A 126 -18.12 -10.23 7.66
N LYS A 127 -18.62 -10.24 8.90
CA LYS A 127 -19.68 -11.19 9.33
C LYS A 127 -20.92 -11.23 8.43
N LYS A 128 -21.29 -10.09 7.83
CA LYS A 128 -22.50 -9.95 6.99
C LYS A 128 -22.27 -10.32 5.52
N THR A 129 -21.01 -10.41 5.11
CA THR A 129 -20.62 -10.63 3.71
C THR A 129 -19.55 -11.72 3.68
N PRO A 130 -19.95 -12.99 3.88
CA PRO A 130 -19.05 -14.12 3.78
C PRO A 130 -18.54 -14.28 2.35
N LEU A 131 -17.34 -14.85 2.20
CA LEU A 131 -16.80 -15.22 0.89
C LEU A 131 -17.61 -16.38 0.31
N THR A 132 -18.15 -16.18 -0.89
CA THR A 132 -18.84 -17.23 -1.64
C THR A 132 -17.87 -18.03 -2.50
N GLU A 133 -18.31 -19.17 -3.02
CA GLU A 133 -17.54 -19.96 -4.01
C GLU A 133 -17.09 -19.12 -5.21
N GLU A 134 -17.93 -18.18 -5.67
CA GLU A 134 -17.57 -17.27 -6.75
C GLU A 134 -16.43 -16.32 -6.37
N HIS A 135 -16.38 -15.82 -5.13
CA HIS A 135 -15.24 -15.01 -4.68
C HIS A 135 -13.95 -15.83 -4.68
N ILE A 136 -14.03 -17.07 -4.19
CA ILE A 136 -12.88 -17.97 -4.15
C ILE A 136 -12.40 -18.27 -5.57
N ALA A 137 -13.30 -18.59 -6.50
CA ALA A 137 -12.97 -18.80 -7.91
C ALA A 137 -12.37 -17.55 -8.58
N GLN A 138 -12.82 -16.35 -8.23
CA GLN A 138 -12.23 -15.10 -8.71
C GLN A 138 -10.85 -14.86 -8.12
N LEU A 139 -10.61 -15.19 -6.85
CA LEU A 139 -9.27 -15.13 -6.25
C LEU A 139 -8.31 -16.05 -6.98
N GLU A 140 -8.69 -17.32 -7.17
CA GLU A 140 -7.84 -18.28 -7.88
C GLU A 140 -7.50 -17.80 -9.29
N ARG A 141 -8.48 -17.20 -10.00
CA ARG A 141 -8.29 -16.65 -11.34
C ARG A 141 -7.33 -15.46 -11.35
N VAL A 142 -7.51 -14.49 -10.44
CA VAL A 142 -6.64 -13.30 -10.38
C VAL A 142 -5.21 -13.70 -10.07
N TYR A 143 -5.00 -14.51 -9.02
CA TYR A 143 -3.66 -14.93 -8.66
C TYR A 143 -3.06 -15.91 -9.67
N GLY A 144 -3.86 -16.75 -10.32
CA GLY A 144 -3.40 -17.58 -11.43
C GLY A 144 -2.86 -16.74 -12.59
N ARG A 145 -3.60 -15.70 -13.00
CA ARG A 145 -3.16 -14.76 -14.03
C ARG A 145 -1.93 -13.96 -13.59
N LEU A 146 -1.95 -13.38 -12.39
CA LEU A 146 -0.82 -12.61 -11.87
C LEU A 146 0.43 -13.46 -11.74
N ALA A 147 0.34 -14.69 -11.25
CA ALA A 147 1.46 -15.62 -11.18
C ALA A 147 2.00 -15.99 -12.56
N GLN A 148 1.09 -16.14 -13.54
CA GLN A 148 1.44 -16.51 -14.90
C GLN A 148 2.24 -15.40 -15.58
N HIS A 149 1.83 -14.15 -15.38
CA HIS A 149 2.41 -13.00 -16.08
C HIS A 149 3.50 -12.28 -15.27
N PHE A 150 3.31 -12.17 -13.96
CA PHE A 150 4.13 -11.39 -13.02
C PHE A 150 4.38 -12.17 -11.71
N PRO A 151 5.12 -13.30 -11.76
CA PRO A 151 5.30 -14.19 -10.61
C PRO A 151 5.93 -13.53 -9.37
N GLU A 152 6.65 -12.43 -9.55
CA GLU A 152 7.12 -11.57 -8.47
C GLU A 152 6.02 -11.03 -7.55
N ALA A 153 4.79 -10.84 -8.05
CA ALA A 153 3.68 -10.33 -7.26
C ALA A 153 3.43 -11.23 -6.05
N LEU A 154 3.58 -12.55 -6.24
CA LEU A 154 3.43 -13.55 -5.19
C LEU A 154 4.50 -13.43 -4.09
N ARG A 155 5.69 -12.95 -4.42
CA ARG A 155 6.76 -12.75 -3.42
C ARG A 155 6.53 -11.53 -2.53
N ASN A 156 5.74 -10.58 -3.04
CA ASN A 156 5.47 -9.32 -2.36
C ASN A 156 4.15 -9.34 -1.57
N ILE A 157 3.43 -10.48 -1.57
CA ILE A 157 2.18 -10.65 -0.84
C ILE A 157 2.19 -11.92 0.02
N ARG A 158 1.68 -11.78 1.23
CA ARG A 158 1.47 -12.87 2.19
C ARG A 158 0.06 -12.83 2.77
N TYR A 159 -0.54 -11.64 2.85
CA TYR A 159 -1.83 -11.44 3.49
C TYR A 159 -2.78 -10.63 2.63
N PHE A 160 -4.02 -11.08 2.54
CA PHE A 160 -5.13 -10.32 2.00
C PHE A 160 -6.20 -10.16 3.08
N LEU A 161 -6.45 -8.92 3.50
CA LEU A 161 -7.42 -8.61 4.56
C LEU A 161 -8.72 -8.08 3.95
N ILE A 162 -9.87 -8.58 4.41
CA ILE A 162 -11.17 -7.98 4.09
C ILE A 162 -11.70 -7.29 5.34
N ASN A 163 -11.80 -5.98 5.25
CA ASN A 163 -12.17 -5.10 6.35
C ASN A 163 -13.70 -4.95 6.43
N ASN A 164 -14.25 -5.04 7.63
CA ASN A 164 -15.68 -4.82 7.90
C ASN A 164 -16.11 -3.34 8.01
N VAL A 165 -15.17 -2.41 7.87
CA VAL A 165 -15.41 -0.97 7.90
C VAL A 165 -15.06 -0.38 6.54
N GLN A 166 -16.00 0.36 5.96
CA GLN A 166 -15.76 1.11 4.73
C GLN A 166 -14.95 2.36 5.03
N THR A 167 -13.80 2.49 4.38
CA THR A 167 -13.03 3.73 4.39
C THR A 167 -13.76 4.77 3.52
N PRO A 168 -13.95 6.01 3.99
CA PRO A 168 -14.50 7.08 3.16
C PRO A 168 -13.68 7.28 1.88
N SER A 169 -14.32 7.82 0.84
CA SER A 169 -13.58 8.30 -0.33
C SER A 169 -12.56 9.34 0.11
N LEU A 170 -11.33 9.23 -0.38
CA LEU A 170 -10.34 10.27 -0.15
C LEU A 170 -10.78 11.62 -0.73
N LEU A 171 -11.72 11.64 -1.68
CA LEU A 171 -12.07 12.84 -2.42
C LEU A 171 -13.49 13.34 -2.10
N GLY A 172 -14.11 12.79 -1.06
CA GLY A 172 -15.49 13.14 -0.67
C GLY A 172 -16.56 12.70 -1.68
N ASP A 173 -16.19 12.03 -2.78
CA ASP A 173 -17.10 11.52 -3.80
C ASP A 173 -16.94 10.00 -3.91
N PRO A 174 -17.71 9.23 -3.13
CA PRO A 174 -17.59 7.78 -3.09
C PRO A 174 -18.15 7.10 -4.35
N GLU A 175 -18.94 7.78 -5.18
CA GLU A 175 -19.46 7.20 -6.42
C GLU A 175 -18.43 7.33 -7.55
N ARG A 176 -17.75 8.48 -7.63
CA ARG A 176 -16.70 8.70 -8.63
C ARG A 176 -15.35 8.11 -8.23
N TYR A 177 -15.00 8.19 -6.95
CA TYR A 177 -13.70 7.77 -6.41
C TYR A 177 -13.88 6.87 -5.19
N PRO A 178 -14.42 5.66 -5.39
CA PRO A 178 -14.62 4.72 -4.29
C PRO A 178 -13.28 4.23 -3.78
N THR A 179 -13.10 4.23 -2.45
CA THR A 179 -11.99 3.54 -1.79
C THR A 179 -12.37 2.06 -1.63
N ASN A 180 -12.03 1.23 -2.62
CA ASN A 180 -12.38 -0.20 -2.62
C ASN A 180 -11.33 -1.06 -1.92
N GLY A 181 -10.07 -0.65 -1.94
CA GLY A 181 -8.98 -1.31 -1.25
C GLY A 181 -7.86 -0.34 -0.88
N SER A 182 -6.79 -0.91 -0.31
CA SER A 182 -5.55 -0.21 -0.06
C SER A 182 -4.40 -1.21 0.10
N ALA A 183 -3.37 -1.04 -0.72
CA ALA A 183 -2.12 -1.77 -0.60
C ALA A 183 -1.28 -1.30 0.60
N MET A 184 -0.61 -2.27 1.24
CA MET A 184 0.27 -2.09 2.39
C MET A 184 1.59 -2.82 2.11
N ALA A 185 2.33 -2.37 1.10
CA ALA A 185 3.52 -3.05 0.58
C ALA A 185 4.54 -3.44 1.65
N ARG A 186 4.78 -2.57 2.65
CA ARG A 186 5.68 -2.84 3.78
C ARG A 186 5.27 -4.05 4.63
N LEU A 187 3.97 -4.38 4.65
CA LEU A 187 3.40 -5.50 5.40
C LEU A 187 3.22 -6.74 4.54
N GLN A 188 3.64 -6.69 3.27
CA GLN A 188 3.34 -7.70 2.24
C GLN A 188 1.85 -8.05 2.23
N ALA A 189 1.02 -7.01 2.27
CA ALA A 189 -0.42 -7.16 2.38
C ALA A 189 -1.16 -6.11 1.57
N PHE A 190 -2.42 -6.37 1.29
CA PHE A 190 -3.40 -5.34 0.99
C PHE A 190 -4.69 -5.62 1.74
N GLN A 191 -5.57 -4.63 1.80
CA GLN A 191 -6.91 -4.80 2.32
C GLN A 191 -7.97 -4.42 1.28
N LEU A 192 -9.11 -5.10 1.31
CA LEU A 192 -10.34 -4.64 0.69
C LEU A 192 -11.28 -4.06 1.73
N PHE A 193 -12.03 -3.06 1.31
CA PHE A 193 -13.15 -2.50 2.05
C PHE A 193 -14.48 -3.12 1.57
N PRO A 194 -15.59 -3.01 2.33
CA PRO A 194 -16.85 -3.67 1.99
C PRO A 194 -17.31 -3.44 0.55
N ARG A 195 -17.15 -2.23 -0.02
CA ARG A 195 -17.50 -1.98 -1.43
C ARG A 195 -16.65 -2.79 -2.41
N GLY A 196 -15.36 -3.00 -2.12
CA GLY A 196 -14.45 -3.83 -2.91
C GLY A 196 -14.83 -5.31 -2.94
N THR A 197 -15.72 -5.78 -2.06
CA THR A 197 -16.19 -7.18 -2.05
C THR A 197 -17.36 -7.45 -3.01
N GLY A 198 -17.91 -6.42 -3.65
CA GLY A 198 -19.06 -6.59 -4.55
C GLY A 198 -18.73 -7.41 -5.80
N LEU A 199 -19.64 -8.30 -6.22
CA LEU A 199 -19.56 -9.03 -7.49
C LEU A 199 -20.17 -8.27 -8.68
N MET A 200 -20.63 -7.03 -8.47
CA MET A 200 -21.04 -6.12 -9.54
C MET A 200 -19.85 -5.78 -10.45
N PRO A 201 -20.04 -5.31 -11.70
CA PRO A 201 -18.92 -4.99 -12.59
C PRO A 201 -17.94 -3.98 -11.99
N HIS A 202 -16.64 -4.19 -12.23
CA HIS A 202 -15.59 -3.22 -12.00
C HIS A 202 -15.66 -2.08 -13.03
N ARG A 203 -14.91 -1.00 -12.82
CA ARG A 203 -14.75 0.09 -13.82
C ARG A 203 -14.25 -0.45 -15.16
N ILE A 204 -13.40 -1.47 -15.12
CA ILE A 204 -13.09 -2.36 -16.25
C ILE A 204 -14.15 -3.47 -16.29
N GLN A 205 -15.16 -3.30 -17.14
CA GLN A 205 -16.40 -4.11 -17.14
C GLN A 205 -16.19 -5.62 -17.33
N ALA A 206 -15.04 -6.05 -17.86
CA ALA A 206 -14.70 -7.46 -18.03
C ALA A 206 -14.39 -8.19 -16.71
N ALA A 207 -14.21 -7.47 -15.61
CA ALA A 207 -13.97 -8.01 -14.28
C ALA A 207 -15.12 -7.64 -13.33
N SER A 208 -15.35 -8.46 -12.32
CA SER A 208 -16.16 -8.05 -11.16
C SER A 208 -15.40 -7.01 -10.33
N ASN A 209 -16.10 -6.23 -9.50
CA ASN A 209 -15.47 -5.23 -8.63
C ASN A 209 -14.52 -5.90 -7.64
N PHE A 210 -14.84 -7.09 -7.15
CA PHE A 210 -13.93 -7.91 -6.36
C PHE A 210 -12.69 -8.34 -7.13
N GLU A 211 -12.85 -8.98 -8.29
CA GLU A 211 -11.75 -9.45 -9.14
C GLU A 211 -10.82 -8.28 -9.54
N GLY A 212 -11.41 -7.18 -10.02
CA GLY A 212 -10.71 -5.98 -10.44
C GLY A 212 -9.99 -5.30 -9.28
N THR A 213 -10.62 -5.18 -8.12
CA THR A 213 -9.96 -4.55 -6.95
C THR A 213 -8.81 -5.43 -6.44
N VAL A 214 -8.96 -6.77 -6.39
CA VAL A 214 -7.84 -7.65 -5.98
C VAL A 214 -6.65 -7.52 -6.92
N ALA A 215 -6.90 -7.54 -8.25
CA ALA A 215 -5.84 -7.35 -9.23
C ALA A 215 -5.18 -5.96 -9.10
N HIS A 216 -5.98 -4.91 -8.93
CA HIS A 216 -5.53 -3.54 -8.74
C HIS A 216 -4.61 -3.41 -7.51
N GLU A 217 -5.09 -3.81 -6.33
CA GLU A 217 -4.34 -3.66 -5.08
C GLU A 217 -3.08 -4.53 -5.03
N THR A 218 -3.12 -5.71 -5.67
CA THR A 218 -1.92 -6.54 -5.80
C THR A 218 -0.89 -5.89 -6.72
N THR A 219 -1.33 -5.12 -7.72
CA THR A 219 -0.43 -4.43 -8.65
C THR A 219 0.38 -3.34 -7.95
N HIS A 220 -0.20 -2.61 -6.99
CA HIS A 220 0.55 -1.66 -6.17
C HIS A 220 1.78 -2.29 -5.49
N LEU A 221 1.77 -3.60 -5.21
CA LEU A 221 2.90 -4.31 -4.59
C LEU A 221 4.08 -4.55 -5.55
N ILE A 222 3.87 -4.35 -6.86
CA ILE A 222 4.89 -4.51 -7.90
C ILE A 222 4.99 -3.28 -8.83
N GLN A 223 4.27 -2.20 -8.52
CA GLN A 223 4.14 -1.04 -9.40
C GLN A 223 5.48 -0.40 -9.78
N GLU A 224 6.46 -0.43 -8.86
CA GLU A 224 7.78 0.19 -9.03
C GLU A 224 8.51 -0.32 -10.28
N LYS A 225 8.19 -1.53 -10.75
CA LYS A 225 8.73 -2.11 -11.98
C LYS A 225 8.29 -1.36 -13.24
N PHE A 226 7.15 -0.69 -13.16
CA PHE A 226 6.52 0.01 -14.26
C PHE A 226 6.84 1.51 -14.23
N ASP A 227 7.18 2.10 -13.07
CA ASP A 227 7.38 3.54 -12.89
C ASP A 227 8.28 4.18 -13.96
N LYS A 228 9.47 3.60 -14.20
CA LYS A 228 10.42 4.15 -15.18
C LYS A 228 9.86 4.12 -16.61
N PRO A 229 9.50 2.96 -17.18
CA PRO A 229 8.96 2.94 -18.54
C PRO A 229 7.64 3.70 -18.69
N TRP A 230 6.83 3.81 -17.62
CA TRP A 230 5.59 4.58 -17.63
C TRP A 230 5.87 6.09 -17.68
N SER A 231 6.72 6.59 -16.79
CA SER A 231 7.06 8.01 -16.70
C SER A 231 7.80 8.52 -17.94
N GLU A 232 8.68 7.70 -18.53
CA GLU A 232 9.37 8.03 -19.78
C GLU A 232 8.41 8.23 -20.97
N ARG A 233 7.26 7.52 -21.00
CA ARG A 233 6.32 7.56 -22.13
C ARG A 233 5.13 8.50 -21.91
N TYR A 234 4.49 8.43 -20.74
CA TYR A 234 3.18 9.08 -20.50
C TYR A 234 3.24 10.39 -19.73
N ARG A 235 4.41 10.74 -19.18
CA ARG A 235 4.73 12.00 -18.50
C ARG A 235 3.59 12.58 -17.64
N TRP A 236 3.76 12.47 -16.33
CA TRP A 236 2.91 13.11 -15.35
C TRP A 236 3.53 14.42 -14.90
N GLU A 237 2.74 15.49 -14.88
CA GLU A 237 3.20 16.83 -14.53
C GLU A 237 2.61 17.27 -13.19
N GLN A 238 3.41 18.00 -12.41
CA GLN A 238 2.97 18.54 -11.13
C GLN A 238 2.12 19.79 -11.36
N CYS A 239 0.92 19.85 -10.76
CA CYS A 239 -0.01 20.98 -10.91
C CYS A 239 0.63 22.33 -10.55
N MET A 240 1.54 22.34 -9.57
CA MET A 240 2.24 23.56 -9.13
C MET A 240 3.14 24.19 -10.20
N ASN A 241 3.55 23.42 -11.22
CA ASN A 241 4.33 23.92 -12.36
C ASN A 241 3.44 24.67 -13.38
N PHE A 242 2.12 24.55 -13.24
CA PHE A 242 1.12 25.11 -14.16
C PHE A 242 0.11 25.99 -13.39
N PRO A 243 0.57 27.05 -12.68
CA PRO A 243 -0.28 27.86 -11.81
C PRO A 243 -1.35 28.65 -12.57
N ASP A 244 -1.22 28.83 -13.89
CA ASP A 244 -2.23 29.47 -14.73
C ASP A 244 -3.40 28.53 -15.02
N GLU A 245 -3.17 27.21 -15.06
CA GLU A 245 -4.16 26.18 -15.37
C GLU A 245 -4.78 25.55 -14.12
N TRP A 246 -4.01 25.44 -13.03
CA TRP A 246 -4.41 24.74 -11.83
C TRP A 246 -4.47 25.67 -10.61
N GLU A 247 -5.40 25.41 -9.71
CA GLU A 247 -5.49 26.12 -8.43
C GLU A 247 -5.91 25.21 -7.28
N MET A 248 -5.44 25.53 -6.08
CA MET A 248 -5.86 24.80 -4.88
C MET A 248 -7.21 25.31 -4.37
N ARG A 249 -8.14 24.39 -4.13
CA ARG A 249 -9.42 24.64 -3.45
C ARG A 249 -9.65 23.60 -2.36
N ASP A 250 -10.65 23.81 -1.52
CA ASP A 250 -11.11 22.76 -0.60
C ASP A 250 -11.70 21.59 -1.39
N SER A 251 -11.44 20.36 -0.92
CA SER A 251 -12.11 19.17 -1.41
C SER A 251 -13.63 19.27 -1.22
N PRO A 252 -14.46 18.47 -1.93
CA PRO A 252 -15.91 18.53 -1.82
C PRO A 252 -16.45 18.32 -0.40
N ASP A 253 -15.71 17.57 0.43
CA ASP A 253 -16.03 17.32 1.84
C ASP A 253 -15.42 18.34 2.82
N GLY A 254 -14.62 19.30 2.32
CA GLY A 254 -13.97 20.33 3.11
C GLY A 254 -12.83 19.85 4.01
N THR A 255 -12.35 18.61 3.85
CA THR A 255 -11.36 18.01 4.78
C THR A 255 -9.92 18.32 4.42
N ARG A 256 -9.63 18.67 3.16
CA ARG A 256 -8.27 18.90 2.65
C ARG A 256 -8.25 19.91 1.50
N LYS A 257 -7.05 20.37 1.13
CA LYS A 257 -6.83 21.11 -0.13
C LYS A 257 -6.48 20.14 -1.25
N VAL A 258 -7.04 20.36 -2.44
CA VAL A 258 -6.73 19.62 -3.67
C VAL A 258 -6.64 20.60 -4.84
N PHE A 259 -5.94 20.22 -5.90
CA PHE A 259 -5.87 21.03 -7.11
C PHE A 259 -7.07 20.78 -8.02
N TYR A 260 -7.55 21.87 -8.61
CA TYR A 260 -8.57 21.86 -9.65
C TYR A 260 -8.05 22.57 -10.89
N ASN A 261 -8.32 22.00 -12.06
CA ASN A 261 -8.11 22.67 -13.32
C ASN A 261 -9.15 23.79 -13.44
N LYS A 262 -8.70 25.02 -13.68
CA LYS A 262 -9.55 26.22 -13.71
C LYS A 262 -10.56 26.21 -14.85
N SER A 263 -10.24 25.54 -15.96
CA SER A 263 -11.06 25.52 -17.17
C SER A 263 -12.04 24.35 -17.19
N THR A 264 -11.62 23.16 -16.77
CA THR A 264 -12.44 21.94 -16.85
C THR A 264 -13.11 21.58 -15.52
N GLY A 265 -12.59 22.08 -14.40
CA GLY A 265 -13.01 21.65 -13.06
C GLY A 265 -12.52 20.24 -12.69
N GLU A 266 -11.66 19.63 -13.49
CA GLU A 266 -11.01 18.36 -13.17
C GLU A 266 -10.16 18.48 -11.90
N MET A 267 -10.12 17.43 -11.09
CA MET A 267 -9.43 17.41 -9.81
C MET A 267 -8.18 16.54 -9.89
N ALA A 268 -7.07 17.06 -9.37
CA ALA A 268 -5.79 16.37 -9.25
C ALA A 268 -5.40 16.27 -7.76
N PRO A 269 -5.87 15.22 -7.06
CA PRO A 269 -5.75 15.15 -5.60
C PRO A 269 -4.37 14.74 -5.11
N GLN A 270 -3.55 14.17 -5.99
CA GLN A 270 -2.16 13.81 -5.71
C GLN A 270 -1.18 14.83 -6.30
N PHE A 271 -1.65 16.05 -6.57
CA PHE A 271 -0.84 17.16 -7.06
C PHE A 271 -0.25 16.97 -8.46
N GLU A 272 -0.68 15.92 -9.19
CA GLU A 272 -0.22 15.61 -10.54
C GLU A 272 -1.38 15.34 -11.51
N PHE A 273 -1.11 15.52 -12.80
CA PHE A 273 -2.06 15.24 -13.88
C PHE A 273 -1.35 14.60 -15.09
N PRO A 274 -2.06 13.75 -15.86
CA PRO A 274 -1.49 13.14 -17.06
C PRO A 274 -1.51 14.11 -18.24
N LEU A 275 -0.46 14.10 -19.07
CA LEU A 275 -0.46 14.86 -20.33
C LEU A 275 -1.28 14.20 -21.45
N GLN A 276 -1.63 12.92 -21.29
CA GLN A 276 -2.42 12.11 -22.24
C GLN A 276 -3.61 11.45 -21.51
N PRO A 277 -4.57 12.24 -20.98
CA PRO A 277 -5.68 11.73 -20.18
C PRO A 277 -6.61 10.76 -20.94
N GLU A 278 -6.66 10.85 -22.28
CA GLU A 278 -7.40 9.96 -23.16
C GLU A 278 -6.85 8.53 -23.22
N GLU A 279 -5.57 8.35 -22.86
CA GLU A 279 -4.92 7.04 -22.79
C GLU A 279 -5.18 6.33 -21.45
N CYS A 280 -5.77 7.01 -20.46
CA CYS A 280 -6.17 6.39 -19.20
C CYS A 280 -7.39 5.47 -19.40
N VAL A 281 -7.28 4.21 -18.98
CA VAL A 281 -8.31 3.19 -19.21
C VAL A 281 -9.62 3.42 -18.44
N THR A 282 -9.57 4.22 -17.38
CA THR A 282 -10.72 4.64 -16.56
C THR A 282 -10.54 6.09 -16.08
N GLU A 283 -11.61 6.72 -15.58
CA GLU A 283 -11.50 8.01 -14.89
C GLU A 283 -10.67 7.92 -13.60
N TYR A 284 -10.66 6.75 -12.95
CA TYR A 284 -9.88 6.53 -11.73
C TYR A 284 -8.37 6.51 -12.03
N ALA A 285 -7.97 5.97 -13.17
CA ALA A 285 -6.59 5.99 -13.65
C ALA A 285 -6.01 7.40 -13.82
N LYS A 286 -6.83 8.45 -13.94
CA LYS A 286 -6.36 9.84 -14.07
C LYS A 286 -5.88 10.45 -12.76
N LEU A 287 -6.11 9.79 -11.62
CA LEU A 287 -5.82 10.35 -10.30
C LEU A 287 -4.32 10.51 -10.02
N ASN A 288 -3.50 9.57 -10.48
CA ASN A 288 -2.04 9.59 -10.42
C ASN A 288 -1.46 8.45 -11.28
N MET A 289 -0.16 8.49 -11.53
CA MET A 289 0.55 7.51 -12.36
C MET A 289 0.39 6.07 -11.85
N HIS A 290 0.37 5.87 -10.53
CA HIS A 290 0.30 4.52 -9.96
C HIS A 290 -1.10 3.91 -10.13
N GLU A 291 -2.17 4.71 -10.00
CA GLU A 291 -3.54 4.25 -10.30
C GLU A 291 -3.69 3.90 -11.78
N ASP A 292 -3.04 4.65 -12.67
CA ASP A 292 -3.01 4.34 -14.10
C ASP A 292 -2.33 3.00 -14.39
N ILE A 293 -1.20 2.72 -13.74
CA ILE A 293 -0.52 1.42 -13.81
C ILE A 293 -1.47 0.30 -13.32
N CYS A 294 -2.11 0.50 -12.17
CA CYS A 294 -2.94 -0.53 -11.54
C CYS A 294 -4.23 -0.81 -12.33
N GLU A 295 -4.95 0.21 -12.77
CA GLU A 295 -6.13 0.04 -13.63
C GLU A 295 -5.75 -0.56 -15.00
N SER A 296 -4.60 -0.18 -15.55
CA SER A 296 -4.09 -0.76 -16.80
C SER A 296 -3.70 -2.23 -16.63
N MET A 297 -3.17 -2.63 -15.47
CA MET A 297 -2.94 -4.05 -15.16
C MET A 297 -4.24 -4.84 -15.09
N VAL A 298 -5.29 -4.29 -14.47
CA VAL A 298 -6.62 -4.93 -14.48
C VAL A 298 -7.11 -5.13 -15.92
N ALA A 299 -6.98 -4.10 -16.77
CA ALA A 299 -7.32 -4.21 -18.18
C ALA A 299 -6.44 -5.25 -18.90
N TYR A 300 -5.14 -5.29 -18.66
CA TYR A 300 -4.24 -6.28 -19.28
C TYR A 300 -4.63 -7.72 -18.94
N LEU A 301 -4.98 -8.00 -17.69
CA LEU A 301 -5.32 -9.36 -17.23
C LEU A 301 -6.74 -9.79 -17.61
N CYS A 302 -7.69 -8.85 -17.69
CA CYS A 302 -9.12 -9.16 -17.82
C CYS A 302 -9.73 -8.73 -19.17
N ASP A 303 -9.18 -7.72 -19.84
CA ASP A 303 -9.65 -7.16 -21.11
C ASP A 303 -8.49 -6.57 -21.95
N PRO A 304 -7.51 -7.38 -22.37
CA PRO A 304 -6.30 -6.89 -23.03
C PRO A 304 -6.61 -6.19 -24.37
N ASP A 305 -7.69 -6.58 -25.05
CA ASP A 305 -8.12 -5.94 -26.29
C ASP A 305 -8.57 -4.49 -26.07
N ARG A 306 -9.30 -4.23 -24.98
CA ARG A 306 -9.62 -2.86 -24.59
C ARG A 306 -8.38 -2.04 -24.26
N LEU A 307 -7.41 -2.63 -23.54
CA LEU A 307 -6.16 -1.91 -23.26
C LEU A 307 -5.41 -1.57 -24.56
N ARG A 308 -5.29 -2.53 -25.49
CA ARG A 308 -4.70 -2.28 -26.82
C ARG A 308 -5.43 -1.20 -27.61
N LEU A 309 -6.75 -1.12 -27.48
CA LEU A 309 -7.56 -0.12 -28.17
C LEU A 309 -7.37 1.29 -27.57
N VAL A 310 -7.37 1.40 -26.24
CA VAL A 310 -7.30 2.69 -25.53
C VAL A 310 -5.87 3.23 -25.47
N SER A 311 -4.91 2.37 -25.15
CA SER A 311 -3.50 2.73 -25.07
C SER A 311 -2.62 1.55 -25.48
N PRO A 312 -2.34 1.40 -26.79
CA PRO A 312 -1.45 0.36 -27.31
C PRO A 312 -0.09 0.37 -26.61
N GLY A 313 0.41 1.55 -26.25
CA GLY A 313 1.70 1.68 -25.59
C GLY A 313 1.74 1.16 -24.15
N LYS A 314 0.64 1.28 -23.39
CA LYS A 314 0.57 0.71 -22.02
C LYS A 314 0.54 -0.81 -22.11
N TYR A 315 -0.20 -1.33 -23.08
CA TYR A 315 -0.16 -2.75 -23.41
C TYR A 315 1.27 -3.21 -23.75
N GLU A 316 2.00 -2.50 -24.61
CA GLU A 316 3.40 -2.84 -24.96
C GLU A 316 4.34 -2.83 -23.74
N ILE A 317 4.17 -1.88 -22.81
CA ILE A 317 4.99 -1.84 -21.59
C ILE A 317 4.74 -3.07 -20.73
N LEU A 318 3.46 -3.41 -20.52
CA LEU A 318 3.05 -4.56 -19.72
C LEU A 318 3.50 -5.87 -20.38
N GLU A 319 3.27 -6.04 -21.67
CA GLU A 319 3.69 -7.21 -22.45
C GLU A 319 5.21 -7.40 -22.46
N ARG A 320 5.99 -6.32 -22.52
CA ARG A 320 7.45 -6.40 -22.46
C ARG A 320 7.97 -6.88 -21.11
N LEU A 321 7.26 -6.55 -20.02
CA LEU A 321 7.64 -6.93 -18.65
C LEU A 321 6.97 -8.24 -18.19
N ASP A 322 6.03 -8.75 -18.98
CA ASP A 322 5.35 -10.02 -18.79
C ASP A 322 6.35 -11.19 -18.95
N GLN A 323 6.50 -11.98 -17.91
CA GLN A 323 7.40 -13.14 -17.88
C GLN A 323 6.72 -14.43 -18.36
N LYS A 324 5.45 -14.35 -18.77
CA LYS A 324 4.56 -15.40 -19.26
C LYS A 324 5.04 -16.83 -19.04
N ARG A 325 4.50 -17.48 -18.01
CA ARG A 325 4.71 -18.89 -17.71
C ARG A 325 3.69 -19.77 -18.44
N GLU A 326 4.11 -20.99 -18.78
CA GLU A 326 3.23 -21.97 -19.45
C GLU A 326 2.15 -22.52 -18.52
N SER A 327 2.47 -22.72 -17.24
CA SER A 327 1.55 -23.25 -16.24
C SER A 327 1.75 -22.58 -14.90
N VAL A 328 0.65 -22.39 -14.19
CA VAL A 328 0.60 -22.01 -12.78
C VAL A 328 -0.37 -22.96 -12.08
N THR A 329 0.03 -23.39 -10.89
CA THR A 329 -0.84 -24.13 -9.99
C THR A 329 -1.47 -23.18 -8.98
N VAL A 330 -2.80 -23.24 -8.86
CA VAL A 330 -3.54 -22.49 -7.86
C VAL A 330 -4.50 -23.45 -7.17
N ALA A 331 -4.50 -23.43 -5.85
CA ALA A 331 -5.47 -24.14 -5.03
C ALA A 331 -5.88 -23.28 -3.85
N SER A 332 -7.15 -23.35 -3.47
CA SER A 332 -7.67 -22.70 -2.27
C SER A 332 -8.22 -23.72 -1.27
N GLU A 333 -8.15 -23.37 0.01
CA GLU A 333 -8.74 -24.12 1.11
C GLU A 333 -9.46 -23.16 2.05
N VAL A 334 -10.74 -23.40 2.29
CA VAL A 334 -11.49 -22.67 3.34
C VAL A 334 -11.12 -23.28 4.68
N VAL A 335 -10.53 -22.48 5.56
CA VAL A 335 -10.13 -22.92 6.90
C VAL A 335 -11.38 -23.06 7.78
N PRO A 336 -11.59 -24.20 8.45
CA PRO A 336 -12.71 -24.36 9.38
C PRO A 336 -12.72 -23.28 10.46
N LYS A 337 -13.91 -22.79 10.84
CA LYS A 337 -14.05 -21.62 11.72
C LYS A 337 -13.29 -21.74 13.04
N GLU A 338 -13.28 -22.94 13.62
CA GLU A 338 -12.57 -23.26 14.87
C GLU A 338 -11.04 -23.27 14.73
N GLN A 339 -10.53 -23.33 13.50
CA GLN A 339 -9.11 -23.33 13.16
C GLN A 339 -8.61 -21.96 12.67
N VAL A 340 -9.52 -21.00 12.44
CA VAL A 340 -9.19 -19.63 12.06
C VAL A 340 -8.30 -19.00 13.13
N ASN A 341 -7.08 -18.63 12.74
CA ASN A 341 -6.09 -18.07 13.64
C ASN A 341 -5.29 -16.96 12.95
N ILE A 342 -5.14 -15.85 13.66
CA ILE A 342 -4.26 -14.76 13.25
C ILE A 342 -2.81 -15.21 13.47
N PRO A 343 -1.85 -14.83 12.60
CA PRO A 343 -0.44 -15.10 12.81
C PRO A 343 0.04 -14.58 14.17
N ARG A 344 1.03 -15.27 14.75
CA ARG A 344 1.67 -14.84 15.99
C ARG A 344 2.95 -14.07 15.69
N PRO A 345 3.23 -13.00 16.44
CA PRO A 345 4.48 -12.28 16.28
C PRO A 345 5.66 -13.15 16.73
N GLU A 346 6.64 -13.32 15.85
CA GLU A 346 7.90 -14.00 16.13
C GLU A 346 9.06 -13.14 15.57
N PRO A 347 10.17 -12.97 16.30
CA PRO A 347 10.38 -13.41 17.68
C PRO A 347 9.57 -12.59 18.70
N THR A 348 9.25 -13.18 19.86
CA THR A 348 8.60 -12.47 20.97
C THR A 348 9.57 -11.64 21.82
N THR A 349 10.87 -11.85 21.71
CA THR A 349 11.90 -11.05 22.40
C THR A 349 12.62 -10.15 21.41
N ILE A 350 12.53 -8.83 21.61
CA ILE A 350 13.11 -7.80 20.75
C ILE A 350 14.33 -7.22 21.46
N LYS A 351 15.51 -7.52 20.93
CA LYS A 351 16.77 -6.94 21.42
C LYS A 351 16.99 -5.58 20.78
N TYR A 352 17.34 -4.58 21.59
CA TYR A 352 17.66 -3.25 21.10
C TYR A 352 18.95 -2.69 21.72
N TYR A 353 19.66 -1.87 20.96
CA TYR A 353 20.91 -1.22 21.37
C TYR A 353 20.73 0.29 21.31
N ILE A 354 21.23 0.99 22.33
CA ILE A 354 21.25 2.46 22.37
C ILE A 354 22.68 2.92 22.13
N VAL A 355 22.88 3.69 21.06
CA VAL A 355 24.13 4.42 20.81
C VAL A 355 24.11 5.69 21.63
N GLU A 356 24.99 5.75 22.62
CA GLU A 356 25.20 6.96 23.43
C GLU A 356 25.93 8.02 22.60
N PRO A 357 25.69 9.32 22.83
CA PRO A 357 26.46 10.37 22.18
C PRO A 357 27.95 10.19 22.52
N GLU A 358 28.83 10.40 21.55
CA GLU A 358 30.26 10.53 21.85
C GLU A 358 30.40 11.67 22.86
N GLU A 359 31.01 11.40 24.01
CA GLU A 359 31.45 12.48 24.89
C GLU A 359 32.36 13.36 24.03
N GLU A 360 31.92 14.57 23.67
CA GLU A 360 32.81 15.56 23.09
C GLU A 360 34.01 15.62 24.03
N ALA A 361 35.17 15.18 23.53
CA ALA A 361 36.39 15.09 24.33
C ALA A 361 36.63 16.46 24.97
N ALA A 362 36.33 16.53 26.28
CA ALA A 362 36.32 17.76 27.06
C ALA A 362 37.74 18.32 27.26
#